data_AF-A0A973A1I4-F1
#
_entry.id   AF-A0A973A1I4-F1
#
_cell.length_a   1.000
_cell.length_b   1.000
_cell.length_c   1.000
_cell.angle_alpha   90.00
_cell.angle_beta   90.00
_cell.angle_gamma   90.00
#
_symmetry.space_group_name_H-M   'P 1'
#
loop_
_entity.id
_entity.type
_entity.pdbx_description
1 polymer ?
#
loop_
_entity_poly.entity_id
_entity_poly.type
_entity_poly.pdbx_seq_one_letter_code
_entity_poly.pdbx_strand_id
1 'polypeptide(L)'
;MTHEHESVFSHAVQIGNAITEKKTLDVLLQANEANLYESITDCGAGGLSSAIGEMGADLGAEVDLDKVPLKYVGLNYTEIWISEAQERMVIAVKPENLEAIQKVFDAEDVESTVVGTFTDTKQLIMRYQGTLVCELDMDFLHDGVPKYSRQGVWNTPSLTEPTPDTKSDYTEDLAEILGSYNVASKEWVIRQYDHEVQGG
;
A
#
# COMPACT_ATOMS: atom_id res chain seq x y z
N MET A 1 -11.24 -25.63 -0.12
CA MET A 1 -12.02 -24.37 -0.07
C MET A 1 -13.26 -24.60 -0.92
N THR A 2 -14.44 -24.52 -0.32
CA THR A 2 -15.71 -24.61 -1.04
C THR A 2 -15.99 -23.28 -1.73
N HIS A 3 -16.57 -23.32 -2.94
CA HIS A 3 -16.87 -22.19 -3.82
C HIS A 3 -17.73 -21.06 -3.20
N GLU A 4 -18.24 -21.21 -1.97
CA GLU A 4 -19.02 -20.18 -1.27
C GLU A 4 -18.17 -19.12 -0.54
N HIS A 5 -16.89 -19.37 -0.27
CA HIS A 5 -16.02 -18.37 0.38
C HIS A 5 -15.51 -17.28 -0.58
N GLU A 6 -15.49 -17.58 -1.89
CA GLU A 6 -14.96 -16.68 -2.93
C GLU A 6 -15.90 -15.49 -3.21
N SER A 7 -17.21 -15.65 -3.02
CA SER A 7 -18.20 -14.58 -3.25
C SER A 7 -18.44 -13.68 -2.03
N VAL A 8 -18.10 -14.12 -0.81
CA VAL A 8 -18.43 -13.41 0.43
C VAL A 8 -17.28 -12.50 0.92
N PHE A 9 -16.04 -12.75 0.48
CA PHE A 9 -14.86 -11.99 0.92
C PHE A 9 -13.84 -11.64 -0.20
N SER A 10 -14.22 -11.68 -1.49
CA SER A 10 -13.30 -11.37 -2.59
C SER A 10 -12.56 -10.03 -2.46
N HIS A 11 -13.20 -9.03 -1.84
CA HIS A 11 -12.64 -7.69 -1.60
C HIS A 11 -11.57 -7.65 -0.50
N ALA A 12 -11.53 -8.66 0.39
CA ALA A 12 -10.55 -8.75 1.48
C ALA A 12 -9.35 -9.66 1.15
N VAL A 13 -9.39 -10.33 -0.01
CA VAL A 13 -8.30 -11.20 -0.47
C VAL A 13 -7.26 -10.35 -1.17
N GLN A 14 -6.17 -10.05 -0.47
CA GLN A 14 -4.99 -9.43 -1.05
C GLN A 14 -4.12 -10.52 -1.69
N ILE A 15 -3.92 -10.42 -3.01
CA ILE A 15 -3.05 -11.32 -3.78
C ILE A 15 -1.88 -10.48 -4.27
N GLY A 16 -0.75 -10.59 -3.57
CA GLY A 16 0.51 -9.97 -3.96
C GLY A 16 1.27 -10.79 -5.01
N ASN A 17 2.10 -10.13 -5.79
CA ASN A 17 3.06 -10.71 -6.72
C ASN A 17 4.47 -10.17 -6.43
N ALA A 18 5.18 -10.88 -5.55
CA ALA A 18 6.53 -10.49 -5.10
C ALA A 18 7.55 -10.38 -6.25
N ILE A 19 7.36 -11.11 -7.37
CA ILE A 19 8.25 -11.01 -8.53
C ILE A 19 8.04 -9.66 -9.23
N THR A 20 6.78 -9.29 -9.48
CA THR A 20 6.46 -7.98 -10.05
C THR A 20 6.92 -6.86 -9.11
N GLU A 21 6.67 -6.97 -7.81
CA GLU A 21 7.12 -5.99 -6.83
C GLU A 21 8.64 -5.80 -6.84
N LYS A 22 9.41 -6.89 -6.92
CA LYS A 22 10.87 -6.83 -7.01
C LYS A 22 11.35 -6.16 -8.30
N LYS A 23 10.76 -6.50 -9.45
CA LYS A 23 11.06 -5.84 -10.74
C LYS A 23 10.77 -4.33 -10.66
N THR A 24 9.60 -3.96 -10.12
CA THR A 24 9.22 -2.56 -9.92
C THR A 24 10.21 -1.84 -9.01
N LEU A 25 10.62 -2.44 -7.90
CA LEU A 25 11.64 -1.87 -7.00
C LEU A 25 12.97 -1.61 -7.73
N ASP A 26 13.48 -2.60 -8.47
CA ASP A 26 14.77 -2.47 -9.14
C ASP A 26 14.76 -1.37 -10.21
N VAL A 27 13.68 -1.29 -11.00
CA VAL A 27 13.47 -0.22 -11.99
C VAL A 27 13.38 1.15 -11.33
N LEU A 28 12.68 1.25 -10.20
CA LEU A 28 12.55 2.52 -9.48
C LEU A 28 13.89 3.00 -8.93
N LEU A 29 14.73 2.09 -8.41
CA LEU A 29 16.08 2.43 -7.97
C LEU A 29 16.93 2.92 -9.14
N GLN A 30 16.89 2.25 -10.30
CA GLN A 30 17.59 2.71 -11.51
C GLN A 30 17.11 4.09 -11.97
N ALA A 31 15.79 4.32 -12.00
CA ALA A 31 15.20 5.60 -12.38
C ALA A 31 15.55 6.73 -11.41
N ASN A 32 15.64 6.43 -10.10
CA ASN A 32 16.04 7.36 -9.06
C ASN A 32 17.53 7.74 -9.18
N GLU A 33 18.42 6.76 -9.39
CA GLU A 33 19.86 7.01 -9.62
C GLU A 33 20.09 7.91 -10.84
N ALA A 34 19.25 7.76 -11.87
CA ALA A 34 19.26 8.58 -13.07
C ALA A 34 18.51 9.93 -12.92
N ASN A 35 17.91 10.23 -11.76
CA ASN A 35 17.13 11.45 -11.48
C ASN A 35 15.96 11.66 -12.47
N LEU A 36 15.23 10.59 -12.79
CA LEU A 36 14.18 10.63 -13.83
C LEU A 36 12.79 11.00 -13.32
N TYR A 37 12.54 10.97 -12.01
CA TYR A 37 11.28 11.39 -11.39
C TYR A 37 11.54 12.30 -10.18
N GLU A 38 10.54 13.12 -9.84
CA GLU A 38 10.63 14.12 -8.76
C GLU A 38 10.05 13.63 -7.43
N SER A 39 9.02 12.78 -7.51
CA SER A 39 8.32 12.26 -6.34
C SER A 39 7.70 10.90 -6.66
N ILE A 40 7.47 10.10 -5.62
CA ILE A 40 6.89 8.78 -5.69
C ILE A 40 6.06 8.49 -4.44
N THR A 41 4.97 7.74 -4.58
CA THR A 41 4.25 7.13 -3.46
C THR A 41 3.70 5.75 -3.84
N ASP A 42 3.42 4.91 -2.85
CA ASP A 42 2.78 3.60 -3.03
C ASP A 42 1.26 3.69 -3.17
N CYS A 43 0.66 2.69 -3.81
CA CYS A 43 -0.79 2.52 -3.86
C CYS A 43 -1.26 1.50 -2.82
N GLY A 44 -1.46 1.98 -1.59
CA GLY A 44 -2.04 1.19 -0.50
C GLY A 44 -3.55 1.36 -0.35
N ALA A 45 -3.98 1.71 0.86
CA ALA A 45 -5.38 1.93 1.19
C ALA A 45 -5.98 3.07 0.38
N GLY A 46 -7.15 2.85 -0.22
CA GLY A 46 -7.79 3.81 -1.14
C GLY A 46 -7.13 3.91 -2.53
N GLY A 47 -6.04 3.21 -2.80
CA GLY A 47 -5.49 3.09 -4.15
C GLY A 47 -5.02 4.40 -4.78
N LEU A 48 -5.39 4.62 -6.04
CA LEU A 48 -5.05 5.85 -6.78
C LEU A 48 -5.66 7.10 -6.11
N SER A 49 -6.82 6.93 -5.46
CA SER A 49 -7.48 8.04 -4.77
C SER A 49 -6.66 8.65 -3.64
N SER A 50 -5.99 7.81 -2.84
CA SER A 50 -5.05 8.26 -1.82
C SER A 50 -3.73 8.69 -2.46
N ALA A 51 -3.11 7.85 -3.29
CA ALA A 51 -1.80 8.13 -3.88
C ALA A 51 -1.74 9.45 -4.66
N ILE A 52 -2.64 9.66 -5.64
CA ILE A 52 -2.69 10.88 -6.44
C ILE A 52 -3.26 12.05 -5.62
N GLY A 53 -4.25 11.79 -4.77
CA GLY A 53 -4.86 12.82 -3.92
C GLY A 53 -3.86 13.44 -2.94
N GLU A 54 -3.00 12.62 -2.33
CA GLU A 54 -1.94 13.05 -1.42
C GLU A 54 -0.79 13.74 -2.16
N MET A 55 -0.30 13.17 -3.27
CA MET A 55 0.74 13.82 -4.07
C MET A 55 0.29 15.18 -4.64
N GLY A 56 -1.01 15.31 -4.94
CA GLY A 56 -1.61 16.51 -5.50
C GLY A 56 -2.16 17.49 -4.46
N ALA A 57 -2.01 17.25 -3.15
CA ALA A 57 -2.71 18.00 -2.11
C ALA A 57 -2.52 19.52 -2.20
N ASP A 58 -1.29 19.98 -2.39
CA ASP A 58 -0.96 21.41 -2.48
C ASP A 58 -1.04 21.98 -3.91
N LEU A 59 -1.34 21.13 -4.90
CA LEU A 59 -1.16 21.41 -6.33
C LEU A 59 -2.47 21.29 -7.13
N GLY A 60 -3.11 20.12 -7.10
CA GLY A 60 -4.15 19.72 -8.04
C GLY A 60 -3.67 18.61 -8.98
N ALA A 61 -4.63 17.90 -9.60
CA ALA A 61 -4.36 16.83 -10.53
C ALA A 61 -5.49 16.67 -11.55
N GLU A 62 -5.14 16.43 -12.82
CA GLU A 62 -6.04 15.97 -13.85
C GLU A 62 -5.73 14.51 -14.18
N VAL A 63 -6.72 13.62 -14.07
CA VAL A 63 -6.57 12.18 -14.27
C VAL A 63 -7.55 11.67 -15.33
N ASP A 64 -7.04 10.91 -16.29
CA ASP A 64 -7.84 10.17 -17.28
C ASP A 64 -7.91 8.69 -16.86
N LEU A 65 -9.04 8.30 -16.26
CA LEU A 65 -9.22 6.98 -15.67
C LEU A 65 -9.26 5.84 -16.70
N ASP A 66 -9.59 6.13 -17.97
CA ASP A 66 -9.55 5.15 -19.05
C ASP A 66 -8.13 4.79 -19.53
N LYS A 67 -7.11 5.55 -19.09
CA LYS A 67 -5.70 5.21 -19.34
C LYS A 67 -5.14 4.23 -18.33
N VAL A 68 -5.79 4.03 -17.18
CA VAL A 68 -5.29 3.15 -16.12
C VAL A 68 -5.31 1.70 -16.62
N PRO A 69 -4.16 0.97 -16.62
CA PRO A 69 -4.14 -0.44 -16.97
C PRO A 69 -5.02 -1.26 -16.01
N LEU A 70 -5.90 -2.11 -16.58
CA LEU A 70 -6.87 -2.87 -15.80
C LEU A 70 -6.54 -4.35 -15.80
N LYS A 71 -6.42 -4.93 -14.60
CA LYS A 71 -6.32 -6.38 -14.42
C LYS A 71 -7.62 -7.12 -14.73
N TYR A 72 -8.75 -6.47 -14.48
CA TYR A 72 -10.09 -7.01 -14.72
C TYR A 72 -10.85 -6.11 -15.69
N VAL A 73 -11.41 -6.71 -16.73
CA VAL A 73 -12.27 -5.98 -17.68
C VAL A 73 -13.62 -5.64 -17.03
N GLY A 74 -14.17 -4.47 -17.35
CA GLY A 74 -15.52 -4.07 -16.94
C GLY A 74 -15.62 -3.31 -15.60
N LEU A 75 -14.49 -2.93 -14.99
CA LEU A 75 -14.51 -2.05 -13.83
C LEU A 75 -15.10 -0.68 -14.19
N ASN A 76 -15.94 -0.15 -13.32
CA ASN A 76 -16.43 1.22 -13.44
C ASN A 76 -15.37 2.23 -12.96
N TYR A 77 -15.54 3.51 -13.29
CA TYR A 77 -14.54 4.55 -12.97
C TYR A 77 -14.27 4.69 -11.47
N THR A 78 -15.26 4.46 -10.61
CA THR A 78 -15.07 4.49 -9.15
C THR A 78 -14.20 3.32 -8.71
N GLU A 79 -14.49 2.12 -9.19
CA GLU A 79 -13.70 0.92 -8.90
C GLU A 79 -12.25 1.05 -9.38
N ILE A 80 -12.02 1.65 -10.55
CA ILE A 80 -10.66 1.95 -11.04
C ILE A 80 -9.94 2.89 -10.06
N TRP A 81 -10.62 3.95 -9.62
CA TRP A 81 -10.04 4.99 -8.77
C TRP A 81 -9.69 4.53 -7.35
N ILE A 82 -10.59 3.75 -6.72
CA ILE A 82 -10.42 3.31 -5.34
C ILE A 82 -9.84 1.89 -5.22
N SER A 83 -9.49 1.24 -6.35
CA SER A 83 -8.93 -0.10 -6.34
C SER A 83 -7.66 -0.17 -5.49
N GLU A 84 -7.56 -1.17 -4.62
CA GLU A 84 -6.36 -1.49 -3.83
C GLU A 84 -5.56 -2.66 -4.44
N ALA A 85 -5.58 -2.77 -5.78
CA ALA A 85 -4.72 -3.71 -6.47
C ALA A 85 -3.24 -3.47 -6.11
N GLN A 86 -2.52 -4.55 -5.85
CA GLN A 86 -1.15 -4.53 -5.35
C GLN A 86 -0.12 -4.27 -6.46
N GLU A 87 1.14 -4.12 -6.05
CA GLU A 87 2.34 -3.80 -6.86
C GLU A 87 2.28 -2.50 -7.68
N ARG A 88 1.50 -1.50 -7.23
CA ARG A 88 1.38 -0.22 -7.94
C ARG A 88 2.06 0.90 -7.17
N MET A 89 2.70 1.78 -7.94
CA MET A 89 3.35 3.01 -7.48
C MET A 89 2.91 4.15 -8.38
N VAL A 90 2.81 5.37 -7.84
CA VAL A 90 2.59 6.60 -8.62
C VAL A 90 3.87 7.43 -8.56
N ILE A 91 4.36 7.85 -9.72
CA ILE A 91 5.55 8.70 -9.85
C ILE A 91 5.22 10.01 -10.57
N ALA A 92 5.82 11.10 -10.11
CA ALA A 92 5.76 12.41 -10.77
C ALA A 92 6.99 12.60 -11.66
N VAL A 93 6.79 12.71 -12.97
CA VAL A 93 7.87 12.76 -13.96
C VAL A 93 7.77 14.08 -14.73
N LYS A 94 8.90 14.78 -14.89
CA LYS A 94 8.96 15.96 -15.76
C LYS A 94 8.80 15.55 -17.24
N PRO A 95 8.08 16.33 -18.08
CA PRO A 95 7.84 15.96 -19.47
C PRO A 95 9.11 15.62 -20.27
N GLU A 96 10.21 16.33 -20.01
CA GLU A 96 11.52 16.09 -20.64
C GLU A 96 12.15 14.73 -20.29
N ASN A 97 11.77 14.13 -19.16
CA ASN A 97 12.28 12.84 -18.69
C ASN A 97 11.40 11.66 -19.12
N LEU A 98 10.23 11.91 -19.73
CA LEU A 98 9.22 10.88 -20.00
C LEU A 98 9.75 9.76 -20.90
N GLU A 99 10.45 10.10 -21.98
CA GLU A 99 11.01 9.09 -22.90
C GLU A 99 12.14 8.29 -22.23
N ALA A 100 12.94 8.96 -21.39
CA ALA A 100 14.06 8.32 -20.71
C ALA A 100 13.58 7.32 -19.65
N ILE A 101 12.58 7.70 -18.83
CA ILE A 101 12.06 6.81 -17.79
C ILE A 101 11.30 5.63 -18.39
N GLN A 102 10.53 5.83 -19.47
CA GLN A 102 9.84 4.73 -20.16
C GLN A 102 10.81 3.66 -20.63
N LYS A 103 11.96 4.05 -21.19
CA LYS A 103 13.01 3.09 -21.61
C LYS A 103 13.56 2.26 -20.44
N VAL A 104 13.69 2.84 -19.25
CA VAL A 104 14.16 2.11 -18.06
C VAL A 104 13.12 1.08 -17.61
N PHE A 105 11.85 1.45 -17.60
CA PHE A 105 10.74 0.56 -17.24
C PHE A 105 10.56 -0.57 -18.28
N ASP A 106 10.60 -0.24 -19.56
CA ASP A 106 10.46 -1.21 -20.66
C ASP A 106 11.61 -2.22 -20.69
N ALA A 107 12.84 -1.80 -20.36
CA ALA A 107 14.03 -2.66 -20.36
C ALA A 107 13.92 -3.82 -19.36
N GLU A 108 13.18 -3.62 -18.27
CA GLU A 108 12.94 -4.60 -17.23
C GLU A 108 11.52 -5.18 -17.30
N ASP A 109 10.76 -4.92 -18.37
CA ASP A 109 9.40 -5.42 -18.57
C ASP A 109 8.47 -5.06 -17.39
N VAL A 110 8.53 -3.80 -16.94
CA VAL A 110 7.65 -3.22 -15.93
C VAL A 110 6.69 -2.25 -16.60
N GLU A 111 5.38 -2.53 -16.51
CA GLU A 111 4.36 -1.68 -17.11
C GLU A 111 4.35 -0.29 -16.47
N SER A 112 4.41 0.76 -17.29
CA SER A 112 4.25 2.15 -16.88
C SER A 112 3.28 2.86 -17.80
N THR A 113 2.43 3.72 -17.25
CA THR A 113 1.41 4.44 -18.04
C THR A 113 1.19 5.84 -17.48
N VAL A 114 1.17 6.83 -18.37
CA VAL A 114 0.81 8.21 -18.01
C VAL A 114 -0.71 8.28 -17.85
N VAL A 115 -1.17 8.40 -16.61
CA VAL A 115 -2.60 8.45 -16.27
C VAL A 115 -3.13 9.88 -16.09
N GLY A 116 -2.25 10.88 -16.04
CA GLY A 116 -2.65 12.25 -15.74
C GLY A 116 -1.49 13.23 -15.63
N THR A 117 -1.80 14.45 -15.16
CA THR A 117 -0.85 15.54 -14.94
C THR A 117 -1.17 16.25 -13.63
N PHE A 118 -0.15 16.59 -12.82
CA PHE A 118 -0.33 17.50 -11.69
C PHE A 118 -0.46 18.94 -12.19
N THR A 119 -1.34 19.72 -11.57
CA THR A 119 -1.65 21.10 -11.95
C THR A 119 -1.29 22.08 -10.84
N ASP A 120 -1.48 23.37 -11.07
CA ASP A 120 -1.39 24.43 -10.06
C ASP A 120 -2.77 25.00 -9.65
N THR A 121 -3.85 24.29 -10.04
CA THR A 121 -5.23 24.77 -9.91
C THR A 121 -5.88 24.47 -8.55
N LYS A 122 -5.23 23.63 -7.73
CA LYS A 122 -5.74 23.05 -6.48
C LYS A 122 -7.04 22.28 -6.63
N GLN A 123 -7.30 21.75 -7.83
CA GLN A 123 -8.46 20.92 -8.11
C GLN A 123 -8.06 19.49 -8.47
N LEU A 124 -8.84 18.53 -7.98
CA LEU A 124 -8.87 17.17 -8.50
C LEU A 124 -9.93 17.08 -9.60
N ILE A 125 -9.48 16.91 -10.84
CA ILE A 125 -10.32 16.71 -12.01
C ILE A 125 -10.11 15.28 -12.50
N MET A 126 -11.18 14.51 -12.64
CA MET A 126 -11.12 13.18 -13.23
C MET A 126 -12.04 13.07 -14.43
N ARG A 127 -11.50 12.48 -15.50
CA ARG A 127 -12.24 12.14 -16.72
C ARG A 127 -12.26 10.63 -16.89
N TYR A 128 -13.34 10.14 -17.46
CA TYR A 128 -13.45 8.75 -17.90
C TYR A 128 -14.11 8.75 -19.28
N GLN A 129 -13.40 8.24 -20.29
CA GLN A 129 -13.87 8.20 -21.67
C GLN A 129 -14.32 9.59 -22.16
N GLY A 130 -13.53 10.62 -21.83
CA GLY A 130 -13.78 12.03 -22.17
C GLY A 130 -14.87 12.72 -21.34
N THR A 131 -15.59 12.00 -20.47
CA THR A 131 -16.63 12.57 -19.60
C THR A 131 -16.03 13.01 -18.27
N LEU A 132 -16.33 14.24 -17.81
CA LEU A 132 -15.95 14.71 -16.48
C LEU A 132 -16.75 13.92 -15.42
N VAL A 133 -16.06 13.15 -14.59
CA VAL A 133 -16.67 12.32 -13.54
C VAL A 133 -16.40 12.81 -12.12
N CYS A 134 -15.39 13.68 -11.94
CA CYS A 134 -15.10 14.34 -10.66
C CYS A 134 -14.47 15.71 -10.90
N GLU A 135 -14.90 16.69 -10.12
CA GLU A 135 -14.27 17.99 -9.96
C GLU A 135 -14.40 18.36 -8.48
N LEU A 136 -13.30 18.31 -7.74
CA LEU A 136 -13.27 18.58 -6.30
C LEU A 136 -12.10 19.51 -5.96
N ASP A 137 -12.34 20.39 -5.00
CA ASP A 137 -11.30 21.22 -4.40
C ASP A 137 -10.41 20.36 -3.49
N MET A 138 -9.08 20.51 -3.61
CA MET A 138 -8.12 19.72 -2.81
C MET A 138 -8.19 20.07 -1.32
N ASP A 139 -8.40 21.35 -0.96
CA ASP A 139 -8.54 21.74 0.45
C ASP A 139 -9.79 21.10 1.06
N PHE A 140 -10.91 21.06 0.33
CA PHE A 140 -12.12 20.34 0.76
C PHE A 140 -11.89 18.83 0.90
N LEU A 141 -11.17 18.21 -0.04
CA LEU A 141 -10.89 16.78 -0.01
C LEU A 141 -10.10 16.38 1.25
N HIS A 142 -9.09 17.18 1.62
CA HIS A 142 -8.19 16.89 2.74
C HIS A 142 -8.67 17.41 4.10
N ASP A 143 -9.27 18.59 4.15
CA ASP A 143 -9.67 19.26 5.40
C ASP A 143 -11.19 19.43 5.58
N GLY A 144 -12.00 18.94 4.65
CA GLY A 144 -13.46 19.05 4.71
C GLY A 144 -14.14 18.13 5.73
N VAL A 145 -13.43 17.14 6.27
CA VAL A 145 -14.00 16.16 7.22
C VAL A 145 -14.10 16.77 8.64
N PRO A 146 -15.28 16.77 9.28
CA PRO A 146 -15.44 17.27 10.64
C PRO A 146 -14.57 16.51 11.66
N LYS A 147 -13.76 17.25 12.44
CA LYS A 147 -12.92 16.68 13.50
C LYS A 147 -13.75 16.43 14.76
N TYR A 148 -13.80 15.18 15.21
CA TYR A 148 -14.48 14.79 16.45
C TYR A 148 -13.52 14.84 17.65
N SER A 149 -13.96 15.43 18.75
CA SER A 149 -13.23 15.38 20.03
C SER A 149 -13.80 14.28 20.93
N ARG A 150 -12.92 13.46 21.50
CA ARG A 150 -13.26 12.42 22.48
C ARG A 150 -12.46 12.62 23.76
N GLN A 151 -13.10 12.47 24.90
CA GLN A 151 -12.41 12.42 26.19
C GLN A 151 -11.97 10.98 26.48
N GLY A 152 -10.67 10.73 26.50
CA GLY A 152 -10.11 9.45 26.95
C GLY A 152 -10.15 9.37 28.47
N VAL A 153 -10.83 8.35 29.01
CA VAL A 153 -10.78 8.04 30.44
C VAL A 153 -9.83 6.87 30.63
N TRP A 154 -8.73 7.10 31.33
CA TRP A 154 -7.84 6.03 31.75
C TRP A 154 -8.32 5.46 33.08
N ASN A 155 -8.65 4.18 33.07
CA ASN A 155 -8.92 3.42 34.29
C ASN A 155 -7.70 2.55 34.56
N THR A 156 -6.88 2.92 35.55
CA THR A 156 -5.74 2.10 35.94
C THR A 156 -6.23 0.71 36.35
N PRO A 157 -5.83 -0.37 35.65
CA PRO A 157 -6.20 -1.71 36.06
C PRO A 157 -5.53 -2.01 37.40
N SER A 158 -6.31 -2.55 38.35
CA SER A 158 -5.79 -3.05 39.62
C SER A 158 -5.15 -4.41 39.38
N LEU A 159 -3.86 -4.42 39.05
CA LEU A 159 -3.08 -5.65 38.92
C LEU A 159 -2.55 -6.04 40.31
N THR A 160 -2.73 -7.31 40.68
CA THR A 160 -2.08 -7.88 41.87
C THR A 160 -0.91 -8.71 41.40
N GLU A 161 0.28 -8.46 41.93
CA GLU A 161 1.45 -9.28 41.63
C GLU A 161 1.20 -10.70 42.14
N PRO A 162 1.32 -11.74 41.29
CA PRO A 162 1.18 -13.10 41.76
C PRO A 162 2.36 -13.43 42.67
N THR A 163 2.08 -14.01 43.83
CA THR A 163 3.11 -14.59 44.70
C THR A 163 3.25 -16.07 44.33
N PRO A 164 4.27 -16.49 43.57
CA PRO A 164 4.44 -17.89 43.24
C PRO A 164 4.83 -18.68 44.50
N ASP A 165 4.35 -19.92 44.59
CA ASP A 165 4.75 -20.82 45.66
C ASP A 165 6.23 -21.21 45.52
N THR A 166 6.94 -21.23 46.65
CA THR A 166 8.31 -21.75 46.69
C THR A 166 8.27 -23.28 46.60
N LYS A 167 8.85 -23.84 45.54
CA LYS A 167 8.97 -25.29 45.33
C LYS A 167 10.44 -25.72 45.44
N SER A 168 10.67 -26.96 45.84
CA SER A 168 12.01 -27.57 45.82
C SER A 168 12.44 -28.03 44.43
N ASP A 169 11.49 -28.16 43.51
CA ASP A 169 11.67 -28.57 42.12
C ASP A 169 10.70 -27.79 41.23
N TYR A 170 11.22 -27.22 40.14
CA TYR A 170 10.50 -26.42 39.15
C TYR A 170 10.56 -27.05 37.75
N THR A 171 10.98 -28.31 37.63
CA THR A 171 11.23 -28.95 36.33
C THR A 171 9.97 -28.97 35.45
N GLU A 172 8.80 -29.29 36.01
CA GLU A 172 7.53 -29.30 35.28
C GLU A 172 7.08 -27.87 34.89
N ASP A 173 7.20 -26.91 35.81
CA ASP A 173 6.86 -25.50 35.52
C ASP A 173 7.73 -24.95 34.38
N LEU A 174 9.04 -25.24 34.41
CA LEU A 174 9.96 -24.85 33.34
C LEU A 174 9.62 -25.53 32.02
N ALA A 175 9.26 -26.83 32.05
CA ALA A 175 8.85 -27.55 30.84
C ALA A 175 7.57 -26.98 30.23
N GLU A 176 6.59 -26.61 31.06
CA GLU A 176 5.34 -25.96 30.62
C GLU A 176 5.63 -24.59 30.00
N ILE A 177 6.46 -23.78 30.66
CA ILE A 177 6.88 -22.47 30.12
C ILE A 177 7.58 -22.65 28.79
N LEU A 178 8.57 -23.54 28.68
CA LEU A 178 9.30 -23.79 27.44
C LEU A 178 8.42 -24.39 26.33
N GLY A 179 7.34 -25.09 26.69
CA GLY A 179 6.33 -25.62 25.76
C GLY A 179 5.29 -24.59 25.30
N SER A 180 5.14 -23.46 25.99
CA SER A 180 4.19 -22.41 25.63
C SER A 180 4.52 -21.78 24.29
N TYR A 181 3.54 -21.56 23.41
CA TYR A 181 3.76 -20.91 22.11
C TYR A 181 4.38 -19.51 22.21
N ASN A 182 4.20 -18.82 23.35
CA ASN A 182 4.83 -17.53 23.59
C ASN A 182 6.35 -17.66 23.79
N VAL A 183 6.84 -18.77 24.33
CA VAL A 183 8.26 -18.95 24.72
C VAL A 183 9.00 -19.94 23.82
N ALA A 184 8.35 -21.02 23.41
CA ALA A 184 8.93 -22.11 22.63
C ALA A 184 9.68 -21.62 21.38
N SER A 185 10.59 -22.46 20.87
CA SER A 185 11.39 -22.16 19.68
C SER A 185 10.51 -21.70 18.52
N LYS A 186 10.89 -20.58 17.90
CA LYS A 186 10.24 -20.03 16.70
C LYS A 186 10.92 -20.51 15.42
N GLU A 187 11.83 -21.47 15.51
CA GLU A 187 12.59 -22.03 14.38
C GLU A 187 11.70 -22.45 13.21
N TRP A 188 10.53 -23.03 13.50
CA TRP A 188 9.60 -23.49 12.47
C TRP A 188 9.08 -22.36 11.57
N VAL A 189 8.88 -21.15 12.11
CA VAL A 189 8.50 -19.94 11.36
C VAL A 189 9.72 -19.39 10.66
N ILE A 190 10.83 -19.23 11.39
CA ILE A 190 12.05 -18.58 10.89
C ILE A 190 12.59 -19.31 9.67
N ARG A 191 12.65 -20.65 9.69
CA ARG A 191 13.17 -21.46 8.57
C ARG A 191 12.26 -21.49 7.33
N GLN A 192 11.06 -20.93 7.38
CA GLN A 192 10.24 -20.77 6.17
C GLN A 192 10.80 -19.67 5.26
N TYR A 193 11.60 -18.76 5.80
CA TYR A 193 12.16 -17.62 5.09
C TYR A 193 13.64 -17.87 4.77
N ASP A 194 14.07 -17.37 3.62
CA ASP A 194 15.49 -17.28 3.28
C ASP A 194 16.14 -16.15 4.10
N HIS A 195 17.30 -16.41 4.69
CA HIS A 195 18.09 -15.44 5.47
C HIS A 195 19.47 -15.16 4.86
N GLU A 196 19.75 -15.71 3.68
CA GLU A 196 21.05 -15.67 3.01
C GLU A 196 21.02 -14.85 1.71
N VAL A 197 19.83 -14.51 1.19
CA VAL A 197 19.66 -13.61 0.04
C VAL A 197 20.32 -12.25 0.33
N GLN A 198 21.17 -11.82 -0.61
CA GLN A 198 22.08 -10.66 -0.56
C GLN A 198 23.33 -10.80 0.36
N GLY A 199 23.50 -11.92 1.07
CA GLY A 199 24.78 -12.29 1.71
C GLY A 199 25.35 -11.29 2.71
N GLY A 200 24.49 -10.49 3.36
CA GLY A 200 24.86 -9.56 4.43
C GLY A 200 25.10 -10.25 5.76
#